data_AF-A0A5C7J390-F1
#
_entry.id   AF-A0A5C7J390-F1
#
_cell.length_a   1.000
_cell.length_b   1.000
_cell.length_c   1.000
_cell.angle_alpha   90.00
_cell.angle_beta   90.00
_cell.angle_gamma   90.00
#
_symmetry.space_group_name_H-M   'P 1'
#
loop_
_entity.id
_entity.type
_entity.pdbx_description
1 polymer ?
#
loop_
_entity_poly.entity_id
_entity_poly.type
_entity_poly.pdbx_seq_one_letter_code
_entity_poly.pdbx_strand_id
1 'polypeptide(L)'
;MVKTVYVASLVSSIVVNLLFMIINIYVGGEWSLSWSSKAAAEAEAVADIACSGHGRAYLDGLVGDENEPVCECNTCYTGPNCSHFIPHCTADADSGDPLFLEPFWMQHSTSSALVVSGWHRMSYNFHDNTLISQHLESLIRKLHAFVGNAVTQDRYIVFGAGSTQVLSAAAYALSLANSSSSHSPTRVVASVPYYALYKQQVEYFNSEKFKYEGDAHTWRNRSESDASTNVIEFVTSPNNPDGLLNKAVLHGPNVKTIYDRAYYWPHFTPIPAPADEDLMVFTLSKLTGHAGSRFGWARMKLCLTKWYYTCKSIP
;
A
#
# COMPACT_ATOMS: atom_id res chain seq x y z
N MET A 1 -40.87 39.32 44.60
CA MET A 1 -40.01 39.46 43.42
C MET A 1 -39.08 38.25 43.24
N VAL A 2 -38.35 37.81 44.28
CA VAL A 2 -37.41 36.67 44.23
C VAL A 2 -38.08 35.33 43.83
N LYS A 3 -39.23 34.97 44.42
CA LYS A 3 -39.95 33.71 44.09
C LYS A 3 -40.37 33.60 42.62
N THR A 4 -40.77 34.71 42.01
CA THR A 4 -41.25 34.74 40.61
C THR A 4 -40.10 34.50 39.62
N VAL A 5 -38.90 34.99 39.94
CA VAL A 5 -37.69 34.77 39.13
C VAL A 5 -37.26 33.31 39.17
N TYR A 6 -37.29 32.64 40.33
CA TYR A 6 -36.96 31.21 40.42
C TYR A 6 -37.93 30.31 39.63
N VAL A 7 -39.23 30.61 39.67
CA VAL A 7 -40.24 29.88 38.90
C VAL A 7 -40.03 30.09 37.40
N ALA A 8 -39.75 31.32 36.97
CA ALA A 8 -39.46 31.63 35.57
C ALA A 8 -38.18 30.92 35.07
N SER A 9 -37.12 30.88 35.87
CA SER A 9 -35.88 30.16 35.54
C SER A 9 -36.08 28.64 35.45
N LEU A 10 -36.89 28.06 36.35
CA LEU A 10 -37.19 26.62 36.30
C LEU A 10 -38.00 26.25 35.06
N VAL A 11 -39.03 27.04 34.73
CA VAL A 11 -39.85 26.85 33.52
C VAL A 11 -38.99 27.03 32.27
N SER A 12 -38.12 28.04 32.23
CA SER A 12 -37.20 28.26 31.11
C SER A 12 -36.24 27.08 30.94
N SER A 13 -35.70 26.51 32.03
CA SER A 13 -34.82 25.34 31.99
C SER A 13 -35.54 24.11 31.45
N ILE A 14 -36.77 23.86 31.90
CA ILE A 14 -37.59 22.73 31.42
C ILE A 14 -37.90 22.88 29.93
N VAL A 15 -38.30 24.07 29.48
CA VAL A 15 -38.59 24.35 28.06
C VAL A 15 -37.36 24.17 27.18
N VAL A 16 -36.20 24.66 27.62
CA VAL A 16 -34.94 24.49 26.88
C VAL A 16 -34.54 23.03 26.79
N ASN A 17 -34.60 22.27 27.88
CA ASN A 17 -34.29 20.83 27.87
C ASN A 17 -35.26 20.02 27.00
N LEU A 18 -36.56 20.35 27.02
CA LEU A 18 -37.55 19.73 26.13
C LEU A 18 -37.32 20.09 24.66
N LEU A 19 -36.96 21.33 24.36
CA LEU A 19 -36.57 21.74 23.01
C LEU A 19 -35.33 20.99 22.53
N PHE A 20 -34.29 20.85 23.36
CA PHE A 20 -33.10 20.05 23.03
C PHE A 20 -33.44 18.58 22.82
N MET A 21 -34.32 18.00 23.63
CA MET A 21 -34.76 16.61 23.47
C MET A 21 -35.54 16.42 22.17
N ILE A 22 -36.48 17.33 21.86
CA ILE A 22 -37.27 17.29 20.62
C ILE A 22 -36.38 17.51 19.40
N ILE A 23 -35.43 18.45 19.45
CA ILE A 23 -34.46 18.68 18.38
C ILE A 23 -33.57 17.45 18.18
N ASN A 24 -33.06 16.83 19.24
CA ASN A 24 -32.27 15.59 19.11
C ASN A 24 -33.09 14.43 18.53
N ILE A 25 -34.37 14.32 18.89
CA ILE A 25 -35.26 13.27 18.37
C ILE A 25 -35.64 13.54 16.90
N TYR A 26 -35.97 14.79 16.54
CA TYR A 26 -36.41 15.14 15.18
C TYR A 26 -35.24 15.28 14.20
N VAL A 27 -34.15 15.92 14.60
CA VAL A 27 -32.93 16.03 13.78
C VAL A 27 -32.21 14.67 13.71
N GLY A 28 -32.29 13.84 14.76
CA GLY A 28 -31.85 12.45 14.71
C GLY A 28 -32.64 11.57 13.75
N GLY A 29 -33.88 11.98 13.39
CA GLY A 29 -34.73 11.27 12.44
C GLY A 29 -34.38 11.51 10.96
N GLU A 30 -33.69 12.61 10.61
CA GLU A 30 -33.30 12.87 9.22
C GLU A 30 -32.09 12.04 8.77
N TRP A 31 -31.30 11.49 9.70
CA TRP A 31 -30.09 10.69 9.41
C TRP A 31 -30.14 9.27 9.98
N SER A 32 -31.30 8.59 9.95
CA SER A 32 -31.31 7.15 10.22
C SER A 32 -30.57 6.43 9.08
N LEU A 33 -29.36 5.91 9.36
CA LEU A 33 -28.70 4.97 8.46
C LEU A 33 -29.71 3.86 8.09
N SER A 34 -29.78 3.49 6.81
CA SER A 34 -30.76 2.52 6.32
C SER A 34 -30.10 1.15 6.08
N TRP A 35 -29.70 0.86 4.84
CA TRP A 35 -29.15 -0.43 4.44
C TRP A 35 -27.75 -0.69 5.02
N SER A 36 -26.98 0.36 5.31
CA SER A 36 -25.61 0.25 5.82
C SER A 36 -25.53 -0.01 7.32
N SER A 37 -26.63 0.19 8.06
CA SER A 37 -26.64 0.12 9.53
C SER A 37 -26.19 -1.23 10.06
N LYS A 38 -26.64 -2.32 9.42
CA LYS A 38 -26.26 -3.67 9.83
C LYS A 38 -24.75 -3.90 9.67
N ALA A 39 -24.20 -3.59 8.49
CA ALA A 39 -22.78 -3.77 8.23
C ALA A 39 -21.89 -2.88 9.11
N ALA A 40 -22.33 -1.65 9.40
CA ALA A 40 -21.63 -0.76 10.32
C ALA A 40 -21.64 -1.32 11.75
N ALA A 41 -22.81 -1.76 12.24
CA ALA A 41 -22.94 -2.32 13.59
C ALA A 41 -22.12 -3.61 13.76
N GLU A 42 -22.08 -4.49 12.74
CA GLU A 42 -21.24 -5.70 12.77
C GLU A 42 -19.75 -5.35 12.82
N ALA A 43 -19.31 -4.35 12.05
CA ALA A 43 -17.92 -3.90 12.06
C ALA A 43 -17.50 -3.29 13.41
N GLU A 44 -18.36 -2.46 14.01
CA GLU A 44 -18.12 -1.90 15.36
C GLU A 44 -18.09 -3.00 16.42
N ALA A 45 -19.06 -3.93 16.39
CA ALA A 45 -19.12 -5.03 17.36
C ALA A 45 -17.86 -5.90 17.34
N VAL A 46 -17.32 -6.21 16.16
CA VAL A 46 -16.08 -6.99 16.04
C VAL A 46 -14.85 -6.19 16.49
N ALA A 47 -14.80 -4.89 16.19
CA ALA A 47 -13.71 -4.02 16.64
C ALA A 47 -13.69 -3.84 18.17
N ASP A 48 -14.84 -3.95 18.82
CA ASP A 48 -15.00 -3.86 20.28
C ASP A 48 -14.64 -5.16 21.03
N ILE A 49 -14.35 -6.26 20.32
CA ILE A 49 -13.92 -7.53 20.95
C ILE A 49 -12.59 -7.30 21.67
N ALA A 50 -12.59 -7.53 22.99
CA ALA A 50 -11.45 -7.28 23.85
C ALA A 50 -10.36 -8.36 23.69
N CYS A 51 -9.32 -8.07 22.92
CA CYS A 51 -8.16 -8.95 22.71
C CYS A 51 -6.93 -8.54 23.54
N SER A 52 -7.16 -8.00 24.74
CA SER A 52 -6.13 -7.68 25.77
C SER A 52 -4.96 -6.78 25.33
N GLY A 53 -5.10 -6.04 24.22
CA GLY A 53 -3.99 -5.27 23.63
C GLY A 53 -2.89 -6.14 23.00
N HIS A 54 -3.12 -7.45 22.87
CA HIS A 54 -2.19 -8.43 22.33
C HIS A 54 -2.77 -9.21 21.16
N GLY A 55 -3.83 -8.69 20.55
CA GLY A 55 -4.49 -9.24 19.38
C GLY A 55 -5.61 -8.32 18.92
N ARG A 56 -6.37 -8.80 17.93
CA ARG A 56 -7.55 -8.14 17.38
C ARG A 56 -8.47 -9.19 16.74
N ALA A 57 -9.73 -8.85 16.48
CA ALA A 57 -10.66 -9.69 15.74
C ALA A 57 -11.02 -9.02 14.40
N TYR A 58 -11.43 -9.83 13.42
CA TYR A 58 -11.85 -9.38 12.10
C TYR A 58 -13.19 -9.99 11.70
N LEU A 59 -13.93 -9.31 10.82
CA LEU A 59 -15.25 -9.74 10.35
C LEU A 59 -15.22 -11.13 9.70
N ASP A 60 -14.12 -11.47 9.05
CA ASP A 60 -13.84 -12.74 8.37
C ASP A 60 -12.88 -13.65 9.17
N GLY A 61 -12.65 -13.33 10.44
CA GLY A 61 -11.85 -14.14 11.34
C GLY A 61 -12.45 -15.53 11.58
N LEU A 62 -11.63 -16.45 12.09
CA LEU A 62 -12.12 -17.77 12.51
C LEU A 62 -13.24 -17.60 13.54
N VAL A 63 -14.25 -18.46 13.45
CA VAL A 63 -15.45 -18.37 14.27
C VAL A 63 -15.37 -19.40 15.40
N GLY A 64 -15.59 -18.95 16.63
CA GLY A 64 -15.64 -19.81 17.82
C GLY A 64 -16.99 -20.54 17.98
N ASP A 65 -17.13 -21.29 19.06
CA ASP A 65 -18.32 -22.10 19.36
C ASP A 65 -19.62 -21.27 19.47
N GLU A 66 -19.50 -19.98 19.82
CA GLU A 66 -20.63 -19.04 19.96
C GLU A 66 -20.98 -18.29 18.68
N ASN A 67 -20.40 -18.70 17.54
CA ASN A 67 -20.57 -18.04 16.24
C ASN A 67 -20.04 -16.57 16.20
N GLU A 68 -19.12 -16.23 17.10
CA GLU A 68 -18.41 -14.95 17.13
C GLU A 68 -16.96 -15.10 16.62
N PRO A 69 -16.39 -14.07 15.95
CA PRO A 69 -14.98 -14.08 15.55
C PRO A 69 -14.05 -14.17 16.76
N VAL A 70 -13.03 -15.03 16.68
CA VAL A 70 -12.02 -15.16 17.73
C VAL A 70 -10.88 -14.15 17.56
N CYS A 71 -10.21 -13.82 18.66
CA CYS A 71 -9.02 -12.97 18.62
C CYS A 71 -7.87 -13.65 17.87
N GLU A 72 -7.29 -12.93 16.92
CA GLU A 72 -6.01 -13.23 16.29
C GLU A 72 -4.88 -12.59 17.11
N CYS A 73 -4.11 -13.44 17.79
CA CYS A 73 -3.09 -13.00 18.73
C CYS A 73 -1.76 -12.62 18.05
N ASN A 74 -1.10 -11.62 18.63
CA ASN A 74 0.29 -11.30 18.33
C ASN A 74 1.22 -12.47 18.67
N THR A 75 2.39 -12.48 18.04
CA THR A 75 3.46 -13.45 18.31
C THR A 75 3.70 -13.60 19.81
N CYS A 76 3.76 -14.85 20.28
CA CYS A 76 3.93 -15.23 21.70
C CYS A 76 2.76 -14.97 22.65
N TYR A 77 1.56 -14.65 22.14
CA TYR A 77 0.34 -14.57 22.93
C TYR A 77 -0.69 -15.62 22.52
N THR A 78 -1.51 -16.07 23.47
CA THR A 78 -2.54 -17.09 23.26
C THR A 78 -3.72 -16.91 24.23
N GLY A 79 -4.66 -17.85 24.16
CA GLY A 79 -5.94 -17.82 24.86
C GLY A 79 -7.01 -17.05 24.07
N PRO A 80 -8.28 -17.14 24.51
CA PRO A 80 -9.42 -16.62 23.76
C PRO A 80 -9.38 -15.10 23.55
N ASN A 81 -8.70 -14.37 24.43
CA ASN A 81 -8.55 -12.91 24.38
C ASN A 81 -7.08 -12.47 24.26
N CYS A 82 -6.17 -13.37 23.89
CA CYS A 82 -4.73 -13.11 23.77
C CYS A 82 -4.02 -12.61 25.05
N SER A 83 -4.58 -12.84 26.24
CA SER A 83 -3.97 -12.39 27.51
C SER A 83 -2.81 -13.26 28.00
N HIS A 84 -2.68 -14.49 27.49
CA HIS A 84 -1.69 -15.44 28.00
C HIS A 84 -0.40 -15.37 27.20
N PHE A 85 0.68 -14.94 27.86
CA PHE A 85 2.03 -15.01 27.27
C PHE A 85 2.52 -16.46 27.25
N ILE A 86 3.13 -16.87 26.13
CA ILE A 86 3.73 -18.20 25.96
C ILE A 86 5.18 -18.17 26.47
N PRO A 87 5.52 -18.84 27.59
CA PRO A 87 6.89 -18.87 28.10
C PRO A 87 7.84 -19.53 27.11
N HIS A 88 9.09 -19.05 27.05
CA HIS A 88 10.12 -19.56 26.14
C HIS A 88 9.76 -19.47 24.63
N CYS A 89 8.82 -18.60 24.27
CA CYS A 89 8.53 -18.29 22.88
C CYS A 89 9.66 -17.46 22.24
N THR A 90 10.02 -17.79 21.00
CA THR A 90 11.07 -17.07 20.25
C THR A 90 10.46 -15.85 19.58
N ALA A 91 11.12 -14.70 19.72
CA ALA A 91 10.71 -13.48 19.01
C ALA A 91 10.91 -13.67 17.50
N ASP A 92 9.89 -13.29 16.72
CA ASP A 92 9.94 -13.30 15.26
C ASP A 92 9.96 -11.86 14.73
N ALA A 93 11.04 -11.51 14.06
CA ALA A 93 11.22 -10.23 13.36
C ALA A 93 11.79 -10.47 11.94
N ASP A 94 11.53 -11.64 11.36
CA ASP A 94 12.03 -12.00 10.02
C ASP A 94 11.25 -11.26 8.92
N SER A 95 9.93 -11.13 9.09
CA SER A 95 9.07 -10.40 8.16
C SER A 95 9.16 -8.89 8.38
N GLY A 96 9.29 -8.14 7.29
CA GLY A 96 9.11 -6.68 7.31
C GLY A 96 7.65 -6.25 7.45
N ASP A 97 6.79 -6.99 8.17
CA ASP A 97 5.36 -6.71 8.28
C ASP A 97 5.11 -5.37 9.01
N PRO A 98 4.48 -4.38 8.38
CA PRO A 98 4.37 -3.02 8.90
C PRO A 98 3.25 -2.83 9.94
N LEU A 99 3.04 -3.80 10.84
CA LEU A 99 2.00 -3.74 11.88
C LEU A 99 2.17 -2.59 12.87
N PHE A 100 3.37 -1.99 12.94
CA PHE A 100 3.63 -0.80 13.76
C PHE A 100 2.74 0.41 13.39
N LEU A 101 2.13 0.41 12.20
CA LEU A 101 1.20 1.45 11.73
C LEU A 101 -0.27 1.19 12.13
N GLU A 102 -0.61 0.01 12.66
CA GLU A 102 -1.97 -0.31 13.07
C GLU A 102 -2.55 0.69 14.10
N PRO A 103 -1.82 1.08 15.17
CA PRO A 103 -2.36 2.02 16.16
C PRO A 103 -2.75 3.38 15.56
N PHE A 104 -2.06 3.82 14.50
CA PHE A 104 -2.41 5.04 13.78
C PHE A 104 -3.81 4.91 13.15
N TRP A 105 -4.09 3.80 12.46
CA TRP A 105 -5.40 3.61 11.82
C TRP A 105 -6.53 3.41 12.81
N MET A 106 -6.27 2.78 13.96
CA MET A 106 -7.27 2.69 15.04
C MET A 106 -7.67 4.07 15.56
N GLN A 107 -6.73 5.02 15.66
CA GLN A 107 -7.01 6.41 16.06
C GLN A 107 -7.74 7.22 14.99
N HIS A 108 -7.76 6.74 13.74
CA HIS A 108 -8.33 7.42 12.59
C HIS A 108 -9.57 6.71 12.01
N SER A 109 -10.18 5.79 12.76
CA SER A 109 -11.27 4.90 12.33
C SER A 109 -12.40 5.61 11.59
N THR A 110 -12.96 6.69 12.12
CA THR A 110 -14.06 7.44 11.48
C THR A 110 -13.65 8.05 10.14
N SER A 111 -12.40 8.47 9.99
CA SER A 111 -11.90 9.14 8.78
C SER A 111 -11.45 8.19 7.68
N SER A 112 -11.18 6.92 8.02
CA SER A 112 -10.66 5.91 7.09
C SER A 112 -11.60 4.72 6.85
N ALA A 113 -12.66 4.57 7.66
CA ALA A 113 -13.67 3.53 7.43
C ALA A 113 -14.38 3.74 6.09
N LEU A 114 -14.68 2.64 5.41
CA LEU A 114 -15.37 2.66 4.12
C LEU A 114 -16.45 1.58 4.07
N VAL A 115 -17.63 1.97 3.58
CA VAL A 115 -18.73 1.04 3.32
C VAL A 115 -18.75 0.71 1.82
N VAL A 116 -18.59 -0.56 1.48
CA VAL A 116 -18.68 -1.06 0.10
C VAL A 116 -20.08 -1.59 -0.17
N SER A 117 -20.86 -0.93 -1.02
CA SER A 117 -22.16 -1.48 -1.47
C SER A 117 -21.97 -2.76 -2.28
N GLY A 118 -22.91 -3.71 -2.20
CA GLY A 118 -22.83 -4.99 -2.91
C GLY A 118 -22.76 -4.90 -4.45
N TRP A 119 -23.07 -3.75 -5.04
CA TRP A 119 -22.97 -3.48 -6.48
C TRP A 119 -21.80 -2.55 -6.85
N HIS A 120 -20.89 -2.25 -5.92
CA HIS A 120 -19.78 -1.35 -6.18
C HIS A 120 -18.84 -1.96 -7.24
N ARG A 121 -18.71 -1.29 -8.38
CA ARG A 121 -17.75 -1.61 -9.45
C ARG A 121 -17.76 -3.07 -9.94
N MET A 122 -18.94 -3.63 -10.17
CA MET A 122 -19.09 -4.99 -10.76
C MET A 122 -18.58 -5.10 -12.21
N SER A 123 -18.42 -3.98 -12.92
CA SER A 123 -17.90 -3.93 -14.29
C SER A 123 -16.38 -4.13 -14.33
N TYR A 124 -15.87 -4.77 -15.39
CA TYR A 124 -14.43 -4.86 -15.68
C TYR A 124 -13.76 -3.49 -15.88
N ASN A 125 -14.51 -2.50 -16.36
CA ASN A 125 -13.99 -1.18 -16.72
C ASN A 125 -14.64 -0.07 -15.89
N PHE A 126 -13.87 1.00 -15.69
CA PHE A 126 -14.39 2.30 -15.28
C PHE A 126 -15.21 2.92 -16.43
N HIS A 127 -15.99 3.97 -16.12
CA HIS A 127 -16.88 4.62 -17.09
C HIS A 127 -16.13 5.18 -18.32
N ASP A 128 -14.87 5.55 -18.14
CA ASP A 128 -13.96 6.04 -19.18
C ASP A 128 -13.25 4.90 -19.97
N ASN A 129 -13.67 3.64 -19.79
CA ASN A 129 -13.06 2.43 -20.34
C ASN A 129 -11.63 2.14 -19.89
N THR A 130 -11.17 2.77 -18.80
CA THR A 130 -9.88 2.45 -18.19
C THR A 130 -10.01 1.30 -17.18
N LEU A 131 -8.88 0.72 -16.82
CA LEU A 131 -8.76 -0.30 -15.76
C LEU A 131 -8.29 0.31 -14.42
N ILE A 132 -8.15 1.64 -14.36
CA ILE A 132 -7.51 2.37 -13.27
C ILE A 132 -8.45 3.46 -12.77
N SER A 133 -8.57 3.57 -11.44
CA SER A 133 -9.31 4.67 -10.83
C SER A 133 -8.58 6.00 -11.02
N GLN A 134 -9.08 6.87 -11.90
CA GLN A 134 -8.57 8.23 -12.08
C GLN A 134 -8.57 9.04 -10.77
N HIS A 135 -9.56 8.81 -9.90
CA HIS A 135 -9.62 9.48 -8.61
C HIS A 135 -8.45 9.04 -7.69
N LEU A 136 -8.18 7.73 -7.64
CA LEU A 136 -7.05 7.21 -6.88
C LEU A 136 -5.71 7.68 -7.46
N GLU A 137 -5.59 7.71 -8.79
CA GLU A 137 -4.42 8.27 -9.47
C GLU A 137 -4.19 9.74 -9.07
N SER A 138 -5.25 10.56 -9.08
CA SER A 138 -5.19 11.95 -8.64
C SER A 138 -4.75 12.09 -7.18
N LEU A 139 -5.26 11.23 -6.28
CA LEU A 139 -4.85 11.20 -4.87
C LEU A 139 -3.37 10.79 -4.71
N ILE A 140 -2.89 9.81 -5.47
CA ILE A 140 -1.47 9.42 -5.47
C ILE A 140 -0.57 10.59 -5.92
N ARG A 141 -0.98 11.33 -6.95
CA ARG A 141 -0.27 12.54 -7.40
C ARG A 141 -0.22 13.62 -6.32
N LYS A 142 -1.36 13.89 -5.68
CA LYS A 142 -1.46 14.85 -4.55
C LYS A 142 -0.60 14.41 -3.37
N LEU A 143 -0.60 13.12 -3.05
CA LEU A 143 0.24 12.56 -1.99
C LEU A 143 1.72 12.80 -2.25
N HIS A 144 2.21 12.45 -3.44
CA HIS A 144 3.62 12.67 -3.80
C HIS A 144 4.00 14.16 -3.85
N ALA A 145 3.09 15.02 -4.31
CA ALA A 145 3.31 16.47 -4.28
C ALA A 145 3.36 17.03 -2.85
N PHE A 146 2.50 16.53 -1.96
CA PHE A 146 2.46 16.93 -0.56
C PHE A 146 3.71 16.48 0.21
N VAL A 147 4.11 15.22 0.04
CA VAL A 147 5.31 14.66 0.69
C VAL A 147 6.59 15.19 0.06
N GLY A 148 6.56 15.54 -1.23
CA GLY A 148 7.73 16.01 -1.97
C GLY A 148 8.75 14.91 -2.27
N ASN A 149 8.35 13.63 -2.25
CA ASN A 149 9.25 12.49 -2.46
C ASN A 149 9.35 12.01 -3.92
N ALA A 150 8.44 12.40 -4.81
CA ALA A 150 8.50 12.00 -6.21
C ALA A 150 7.86 13.04 -7.14
N VAL A 151 8.50 13.28 -8.28
CA VAL A 151 7.86 14.02 -9.38
C VAL A 151 6.79 13.11 -10.00
N THR A 152 5.57 13.59 -10.16
CA THR A 152 4.50 12.82 -10.84
C THR A 152 3.91 13.54 -12.04
N GLN A 153 4.10 14.85 -12.16
CA GLN A 153 3.64 15.66 -13.28
C GLN A 153 4.15 15.11 -14.62
N ASP A 154 3.26 14.99 -15.61
CA ASP A 154 3.56 14.48 -16.94
C ASP A 154 4.24 13.09 -16.92
N ARG A 155 3.74 12.20 -16.06
CA ARG A 155 4.17 10.79 -15.94
C ARG A 155 2.98 9.87 -16.01
N TYR A 156 3.18 8.67 -16.54
CA TYR A 156 2.21 7.59 -16.47
C TYR A 156 2.23 6.95 -15.09
N ILE A 157 1.06 6.58 -14.57
CA ILE A 157 0.92 5.80 -13.34
C ILE A 157 0.14 4.54 -13.67
N VAL A 158 0.61 3.39 -13.19
CA VAL A 158 -0.11 2.12 -13.35
C VAL A 158 -0.10 1.35 -12.05
N PHE A 159 -1.21 0.69 -11.76
CA PHE A 159 -1.41 -0.09 -10.54
C PHE A 159 -1.08 -1.56 -10.74
N GLY A 160 -0.76 -2.23 -9.64
CA GLY A 160 -0.61 -3.67 -9.58
C GLY A 160 -0.93 -4.22 -8.20
N ALA A 161 -1.05 -5.55 -8.15
CA ALA A 161 -1.27 -6.35 -6.96
C ALA A 161 0.00 -6.36 -6.08
N GLY A 162 0.29 -5.23 -5.46
CA GLY A 162 1.51 -4.94 -4.71
C GLY A 162 2.70 -4.62 -5.61
N SER A 163 3.76 -4.04 -5.02
CA SER A 163 5.00 -3.78 -5.76
C SER A 163 5.62 -5.06 -6.33
N THR A 164 5.39 -6.22 -5.71
CA THR A 164 5.82 -7.54 -6.22
C THR A 164 5.42 -7.73 -7.68
N GLN A 165 4.13 -7.59 -8.02
CA GLN A 165 3.66 -7.73 -9.40
C GLN A 165 4.24 -6.63 -10.30
N VAL A 166 4.27 -5.39 -9.80
CA VAL A 166 4.75 -4.23 -10.56
C VAL A 166 6.22 -4.37 -10.96
N LEU A 167 7.08 -4.83 -10.05
CA LEU A 167 8.52 -5.05 -10.28
C LEU A 167 8.77 -6.11 -11.35
N SER A 168 8.06 -7.25 -11.26
CA SER A 168 8.17 -8.32 -12.27
C SER A 168 7.66 -7.85 -13.64
N ALA A 169 6.52 -7.16 -13.68
CA ALA A 169 5.96 -6.62 -14.90
C ALA A 169 6.87 -5.54 -15.52
N ALA A 170 7.55 -4.73 -14.70
CA ALA A 170 8.54 -3.74 -15.16
C ALA A 170 9.76 -4.42 -15.79
N ALA A 171 10.33 -5.44 -15.14
CA ALA A 171 11.44 -6.21 -15.70
C ALA A 171 11.06 -6.87 -17.03
N TYR A 172 9.89 -7.49 -17.10
CA TYR A 172 9.36 -8.08 -18.35
C TYR A 172 9.15 -7.02 -19.44
N ALA A 173 8.65 -5.85 -19.09
CA ALA A 173 8.37 -4.79 -20.04
C ALA A 173 9.64 -4.19 -20.64
N LEU A 174 10.64 -3.92 -19.79
CA LEU A 174 11.95 -3.39 -20.18
C LEU A 174 12.82 -4.41 -20.92
N SER A 175 12.56 -5.71 -20.76
CA SER A 175 13.26 -6.74 -21.52
C SER A 175 12.94 -6.63 -23.01
N LEU A 176 13.96 -6.53 -23.86
CA LEU A 176 13.77 -6.47 -25.30
C LEU A 176 13.06 -7.72 -25.82
N ALA A 177 12.13 -7.54 -26.75
CA ALA A 177 11.53 -8.68 -27.45
C ALA A 177 12.60 -9.30 -28.36
N ASN A 178 12.67 -10.63 -28.42
CA ASN A 178 13.48 -11.40 -29.37
C ASN A 178 13.07 -11.09 -30.82
N SER A 179 13.39 -9.90 -31.34
CA SER A 179 13.15 -9.55 -32.75
C SER A 179 14.20 -10.18 -33.68
N SER A 180 15.20 -10.88 -33.13
CA SER A 180 15.99 -11.86 -33.86
C SER A 180 16.41 -12.97 -32.89
N SER A 181 16.41 -14.21 -33.36
CA SER A 181 16.83 -15.44 -32.66
C SER A 181 18.31 -15.47 -32.22
N SER A 182 18.98 -14.31 -32.16
CA SER A 182 20.41 -14.17 -31.92
C SER A 182 20.78 -13.36 -30.67
N HIS A 183 19.82 -12.83 -29.91
CA HIS A 183 20.10 -11.99 -28.74
C HIS A 183 19.89 -12.77 -27.43
N SER A 184 20.92 -12.79 -26.59
CA SER A 184 20.86 -13.41 -25.27
C SER A 184 19.87 -12.67 -24.34
N PRO A 185 19.27 -13.33 -23.34
CA PRO A 185 18.27 -12.72 -22.47
C PRO A 185 18.79 -11.47 -21.77
N THR A 186 17.93 -10.49 -21.51
CA THR A 186 18.27 -9.27 -20.76
C THR A 186 18.80 -9.65 -19.37
N ARG A 187 19.90 -9.05 -18.95
CA ARG A 187 20.50 -9.37 -17.64
C ARG A 187 19.84 -8.54 -16.56
N VAL A 188 19.44 -9.17 -15.46
CA VAL A 188 18.90 -8.49 -14.29
C VAL A 188 19.91 -8.54 -13.17
N VAL A 189 20.24 -7.39 -12.61
CA VAL A 189 21.23 -7.26 -11.52
C VAL A 189 20.71 -6.35 -10.42
N ALA A 190 21.31 -6.47 -9.23
CA ALA A 190 21.08 -5.58 -8.09
C ALA A 190 22.37 -5.47 -7.27
N SER A 191 22.65 -4.31 -6.67
CA SER A 191 23.83 -4.13 -5.83
C SER A 191 23.68 -4.87 -4.50
N VAL A 192 24.68 -5.68 -4.12
CA VAL A 192 24.68 -6.39 -2.82
C VAL A 192 25.01 -5.43 -1.67
N PRO A 193 24.29 -5.48 -0.53
CA PRO A 193 23.11 -6.31 -0.26
C PRO A 193 21.82 -5.76 -0.89
N TYR A 194 20.94 -6.65 -1.34
CA TYR A 194 19.68 -6.31 -2.01
C TYR A 194 18.50 -7.12 -1.46
N TYR A 195 17.29 -6.69 -1.81
CA TYR A 195 16.06 -7.42 -1.49
C TYR A 195 15.98 -8.76 -2.23
N ALA A 196 16.06 -9.87 -1.49
CA ALA A 196 16.15 -11.23 -2.02
C ALA A 196 15.07 -11.60 -3.06
N LEU A 197 13.88 -10.98 -2.98
CA LEU A 197 12.77 -11.25 -3.89
C LEU A 197 13.08 -10.91 -5.35
N TYR A 198 14.04 -10.01 -5.65
CA TYR A 198 14.43 -9.72 -7.03
C TYR A 198 14.99 -10.97 -7.72
N LYS A 199 15.94 -11.64 -7.07
CA LYS A 199 16.51 -12.91 -7.56
C LYS A 199 15.42 -13.99 -7.64
N GLN A 200 14.69 -14.18 -6.54
CA GLN A 200 13.68 -15.23 -6.44
C GLN A 200 12.62 -15.12 -7.52
N GLN A 201 12.06 -13.92 -7.78
CA GLN A 201 11.06 -13.74 -8.83
C GLN A 201 11.62 -13.98 -10.22
N VAL A 202 12.81 -13.44 -10.52
CA VAL A 202 13.41 -13.59 -11.85
C VAL A 202 13.67 -15.07 -12.15
N GLU A 203 14.23 -15.80 -11.19
CA GLU A 203 14.49 -17.24 -11.34
C GLU A 203 13.20 -18.06 -11.38
N TYR A 204 12.20 -17.72 -10.54
CA TYR A 204 10.92 -18.42 -10.49
C TYR A 204 10.13 -18.30 -11.80
N PHE A 205 10.02 -17.09 -12.37
CA PHE A 205 9.32 -16.90 -13.64
C PHE A 205 10.06 -17.53 -14.82
N ASN A 206 11.36 -17.81 -14.67
CA ASN A 206 12.23 -18.49 -15.65
C ASN A 206 11.96 -18.08 -17.10
N SER A 207 11.88 -16.77 -17.34
CA SER A 207 11.50 -16.24 -18.64
C SER A 207 12.66 -16.33 -19.62
N GLU A 208 12.39 -16.67 -20.89
CA GLU A 208 13.39 -16.56 -21.96
C GLU A 208 13.82 -15.11 -22.23
N LYS A 209 13.10 -14.11 -21.70
CA LYS A 209 13.35 -12.69 -21.97
C LYS A 209 14.42 -12.08 -21.08
N PHE A 210 14.58 -12.59 -19.86
CA PHE A 210 15.50 -12.04 -18.88
C PHE A 210 15.96 -13.08 -17.88
N LYS A 211 17.15 -12.89 -17.33
CA LYS A 211 17.72 -13.78 -16.31
C LYS A 211 18.54 -13.01 -15.29
N TYR A 212 18.64 -13.54 -14.08
CA TYR A 212 19.40 -12.93 -13.00
C TYR A 212 20.90 -13.17 -13.18
N GLU A 213 21.73 -12.14 -12.99
CA GLU A 213 23.19 -12.18 -13.17
C GLU A 213 23.97 -11.66 -11.94
N GLY A 214 23.30 -11.50 -10.81
CA GLY A 214 23.96 -11.19 -9.54
C GLY A 214 24.25 -9.70 -9.32
N ASP A 215 25.43 -9.43 -8.78
CA ASP A 215 25.80 -8.13 -8.24
C ASP A 215 26.10 -7.08 -9.33
N ALA A 216 25.46 -5.91 -9.22
CA ALA A 216 25.62 -4.81 -10.17
C ALA A 216 27.04 -4.22 -10.16
N HIS A 217 27.75 -4.21 -9.01
CA HIS A 217 29.14 -3.73 -8.95
C HIS A 217 30.10 -4.66 -9.70
N THR A 218 29.92 -5.97 -9.56
CA THR A 218 30.67 -6.97 -10.32
C THR A 218 30.39 -6.84 -11.82
N TRP A 219 29.12 -6.58 -12.20
CA TRP A 219 28.73 -6.37 -13.59
C TRP A 219 29.40 -5.16 -14.24
N ARG A 220 29.54 -4.06 -13.49
CA ARG A 220 30.18 -2.82 -13.95
C ARG A 220 31.62 -3.02 -14.45
N ASN A 221 32.34 -3.99 -13.90
CA ASN A 221 33.75 -4.23 -14.18
C ASN A 221 33.98 -5.24 -15.32
N ARG A 222 32.93 -5.69 -16.02
CA ARG A 222 33.05 -6.63 -17.15
C ARG A 222 33.59 -5.97 -18.42
N SER A 223 34.16 -6.78 -19.32
CA SER A 223 34.84 -6.33 -20.54
C SER A 223 33.92 -5.62 -21.53
N GLU A 224 34.49 -4.83 -22.46
CA GLU A 224 33.76 -4.08 -23.50
C GLU A 224 32.85 -4.97 -24.39
N SER A 225 33.15 -6.26 -24.53
CA SER A 225 32.27 -7.23 -25.20
C SER A 225 30.87 -7.30 -24.56
N ASP A 226 30.78 -7.08 -23.24
CA ASP A 226 29.55 -7.09 -22.48
C ASP A 226 28.81 -5.74 -22.50
N ALA A 227 29.44 -4.67 -23.01
CA ALA A 227 28.83 -3.34 -23.10
C ALA A 227 27.64 -3.27 -24.09
N SER A 228 27.59 -4.22 -25.03
CA SER A 228 26.45 -4.41 -25.95
C SER A 228 25.28 -5.18 -25.32
N THR A 229 25.47 -5.75 -24.13
CA THR A 229 24.43 -6.54 -23.44
C THR A 229 23.40 -5.63 -22.81
N ASN A 230 22.12 -5.98 -22.98
CA ASN A 230 21.02 -5.27 -22.32
C ASN A 230 20.95 -5.67 -20.85
N VAL A 231 20.88 -4.67 -19.98
CA VAL A 231 20.90 -4.84 -18.53
C VAL A 231 19.76 -4.05 -17.90
N ILE A 232 19.10 -4.66 -16.92
CA ILE A 232 18.15 -4.02 -16.02
C ILE A 232 18.76 -4.06 -14.63
N GLU A 233 18.99 -2.90 -14.04
CA GLU A 233 19.43 -2.74 -12.66
C GLU A 233 18.21 -2.44 -11.77
N PHE A 234 17.95 -3.31 -10.79
CA PHE A 234 17.06 -2.97 -9.67
C PHE A 234 17.83 -2.10 -8.67
N VAL A 235 17.27 -0.94 -8.35
CA VAL A 235 17.85 0.03 -7.42
C VAL A 235 16.86 0.29 -6.29
N THR A 236 17.13 -0.21 -5.09
CA THR A 236 16.28 0.01 -3.91
C THR A 236 16.80 1.21 -3.12
N SER A 237 15.97 2.23 -2.90
CA SER A 237 16.43 3.47 -2.27
C SER A 237 15.29 4.17 -1.52
N PRO A 238 15.23 4.10 -0.17
CA PRO A 238 16.16 3.43 0.75
C PRO A 238 16.29 1.93 0.49
N ASN A 239 17.49 1.41 0.68
CA ASN A 239 17.83 0.03 0.39
C ASN A 239 17.29 -0.94 1.44
N ASN A 240 17.03 -2.17 1.01
CA ASN A 240 16.76 -3.30 1.90
C ASN A 240 17.97 -4.24 1.82
N PRO A 241 18.72 -4.46 2.91
CA PRO A 241 18.31 -4.25 4.31
C PRO A 241 18.84 -2.98 5.00
N ASP A 242 19.84 -2.29 4.46
CA ASP A 242 20.65 -1.32 5.23
C ASP A 242 20.08 0.12 5.30
N GLY A 243 18.97 0.41 4.62
CA GLY A 243 18.31 1.72 4.63
C GLY A 243 19.04 2.82 3.86
N LEU A 244 20.11 2.51 3.12
CA LEU A 244 20.89 3.52 2.40
C LEU A 244 20.16 4.05 1.17
N LEU A 245 20.33 5.35 0.88
CA LEU A 245 19.78 5.99 -0.33
C LEU A 245 20.64 5.65 -1.56
N ASN A 246 20.53 4.40 -2.04
CA ASN A 246 21.29 3.94 -3.19
C ASN A 246 20.91 4.68 -4.48
N LYS A 247 21.87 4.68 -5.42
CA LYS A 247 21.72 5.14 -6.80
C LYS A 247 22.19 4.04 -7.73
N ALA A 248 21.72 4.08 -8.98
CA ALA A 248 22.20 3.18 -10.01
C ALA A 248 23.72 3.25 -10.16
N VAL A 249 24.38 2.09 -10.28
CA VAL A 249 25.82 1.98 -10.48
C VAL A 249 26.19 1.68 -11.92
N LEU A 250 25.23 1.25 -12.74
CA LEU A 250 25.38 1.02 -14.16
C LEU A 250 24.84 2.19 -14.99
N HIS A 251 25.56 2.53 -16.06
CA HIS A 251 25.20 3.61 -16.97
C HIS A 251 25.47 3.19 -18.41
N GLY A 252 24.68 3.72 -19.34
CA GLY A 252 24.86 3.49 -20.77
C GLY A 252 23.54 3.28 -21.51
N PRO A 253 23.57 3.26 -22.85
CA PRO A 253 22.37 3.17 -23.67
C PRO A 253 21.61 1.83 -23.51
N ASN A 254 22.33 0.76 -23.16
CA ASN A 254 21.78 -0.59 -22.97
C ASN A 254 21.38 -0.89 -21.52
N VAL A 255 21.51 0.10 -20.62
CA VAL A 255 21.15 -0.02 -19.21
C VAL A 255 19.78 0.61 -18.99
N LYS A 256 18.88 -0.15 -18.36
CA LYS A 256 17.62 0.35 -17.80
C LYS A 256 17.64 0.18 -16.30
N THR A 257 16.92 1.05 -15.60
CA THR A 257 16.83 1.01 -14.14
C THR A 257 15.38 0.88 -13.71
N ILE A 258 15.16 0.11 -12.65
CA ILE A 258 13.90 0.04 -11.92
C ILE A 258 14.19 0.50 -10.51
N TYR A 259 13.72 1.71 -10.17
CA TYR A 259 13.89 2.25 -8.83
C TYR A 259 12.76 1.76 -7.92
N ASP A 260 13.08 0.88 -6.97
CA ASP A 260 12.17 0.48 -5.92
C ASP A 260 12.20 1.50 -4.78
N ARG A 261 11.11 2.25 -4.66
CA ARG A 261 10.91 3.35 -3.72
C ARG A 261 9.95 2.97 -2.60
N ALA A 262 9.80 1.67 -2.30
CA ALA A 262 8.92 1.19 -1.24
C ALA A 262 9.13 1.92 0.10
N TYR A 263 10.37 2.21 0.46
CA TYR A 263 10.74 2.86 1.72
C TYR A 263 10.98 4.37 1.61
N TYR A 264 10.73 5.02 0.46
CA TYR A 264 11.06 6.45 0.29
C TYR A 264 9.99 7.38 0.87
N TRP A 265 9.79 7.28 2.18
CA TRP A 265 8.80 8.00 2.96
C TRP A 265 9.42 8.54 4.26
N PRO A 266 8.86 9.63 4.83
CA PRO A 266 9.44 10.30 6.00
C PRO A 266 9.64 9.42 7.23
N HIS A 267 8.86 8.35 7.41
CA HIS A 267 9.01 7.42 8.53
C HIS A 267 10.17 6.42 8.38
N PHE A 268 10.80 6.32 7.21
CA PHE A 268 12.01 5.51 7.01
C PHE A 268 13.26 6.34 6.74
N THR A 269 13.13 7.51 6.12
CA THR A 269 14.28 8.30 5.67
C THR A 269 13.93 9.78 5.51
N PRO A 270 14.89 10.70 5.69
CA PRO A 270 14.75 12.08 5.22
C PRO A 270 14.49 12.13 3.71
N ILE A 271 13.71 13.10 3.26
CA ILE A 271 13.43 13.32 1.83
C ILE A 271 14.34 14.45 1.32
N PRO A 272 15.54 14.15 0.78
CA PRO A 272 16.47 15.20 0.35
C PRO A 272 15.98 15.95 -0.91
N ALA A 273 15.26 15.27 -1.80
CA ALA A 273 14.71 15.85 -3.02
C ALA A 273 13.61 14.94 -3.60
N PRO A 274 12.70 15.46 -4.43
CA PRO A 274 11.78 14.61 -5.19
C PRO A 274 12.54 13.69 -6.15
N ALA A 275 12.22 12.40 -6.13
CA ALA A 275 12.77 11.42 -7.07
C ALA A 275 12.18 11.61 -8.49
N ASP A 276 13.03 11.52 -9.53
CA ASP A 276 12.62 11.68 -10.94
C ASP A 276 13.23 10.65 -11.91
N GLU A 277 13.35 9.40 -11.47
CA GLU A 277 13.84 8.32 -12.33
C GLU A 277 12.80 7.82 -13.33
N ASP A 278 13.26 7.22 -14.42
CA ASP A 278 12.42 6.86 -15.56
C ASP A 278 11.31 5.88 -15.22
N LEU A 279 11.59 4.94 -14.31
CA LEU A 279 10.63 4.00 -13.75
C LEU A 279 10.88 3.86 -12.24
N MET A 280 9.88 4.25 -11.46
CA MET A 280 9.86 4.09 -10.00
C MET A 280 8.68 3.23 -9.58
N VAL A 281 8.87 2.39 -8.57
CA VAL A 281 7.84 1.53 -7.99
C VAL A 281 7.62 1.90 -6.52
N PHE A 282 6.37 2.02 -6.13
CA PHE A 282 5.94 2.29 -4.77
C PHE A 282 4.92 1.25 -4.31
N THR A 283 4.70 1.14 -3.00
CA THR A 283 3.73 0.22 -2.42
C THR A 283 2.98 0.86 -1.26
N LEU A 284 1.70 0.55 -1.16
CA LEU A 284 0.86 0.94 -0.03
C LEU A 284 1.31 0.26 1.26
N SER A 285 1.91 -0.95 1.15
CA SER A 285 2.33 -1.76 2.28
C SER A 285 3.28 -0.98 3.19
N LYS A 286 4.35 -0.40 2.64
CA LYS A 286 5.35 0.34 3.43
C LYS A 286 4.95 1.78 3.71
N LEU A 287 4.04 2.36 2.93
CA LEU A 287 3.50 3.69 3.18
C LEU A 287 2.55 3.72 4.39
N THR A 288 1.53 2.86 4.37
CA THR A 288 0.41 2.93 5.33
C THR A 288 0.33 1.73 6.26
N GLY A 289 1.05 0.64 6.02
CA GLY A 289 0.88 -0.58 6.80
C GLY A 289 -0.13 -1.56 6.22
N HIS A 290 -0.89 -1.18 5.19
CA HIS A 290 -1.85 -2.05 4.51
C HIS A 290 -1.16 -3.06 3.57
N ALA A 291 -0.35 -3.95 4.15
CA ALA A 291 0.31 -5.02 3.42
C ALA A 291 -0.69 -5.99 2.79
N GLY A 292 -1.75 -6.34 3.53
CA GLY A 292 -2.82 -7.25 3.09
C GLY A 292 -3.63 -6.76 1.88
N SER A 293 -3.75 -5.44 1.66
CA SER A 293 -4.50 -4.88 0.52
C SER A 293 -3.86 -5.14 -0.84
N ARG A 294 -2.60 -5.58 -0.87
CA ARG A 294 -1.83 -5.88 -2.09
C ARG A 294 -1.93 -4.77 -3.14
N PHE A 295 -1.63 -3.53 -2.78
CA PHE A 295 -1.67 -2.40 -3.70
C PHE A 295 -0.30 -1.75 -3.87
N GLY A 296 0.16 -1.63 -5.12
CA GLY A 296 1.37 -0.91 -5.50
C GLY A 296 1.20 -0.20 -6.83
N TRP A 297 2.08 0.74 -7.13
CA TRP A 297 2.04 1.49 -8.38
C TRP A 297 3.43 1.74 -8.95
N ALA A 298 3.51 1.74 -10.28
CA ALA A 298 4.65 2.25 -11.02
C ALA A 298 4.36 3.69 -11.47
N ARG A 299 5.40 4.52 -11.46
CA ARG A 299 5.46 5.81 -12.12
C ARG A 299 6.49 5.75 -13.24
N MET A 300 6.11 6.17 -14.45
CA MET A 300 6.95 6.04 -15.65
C MET A 300 6.99 7.33 -16.48
N LYS A 301 8.15 7.68 -17.04
CA LYS A 301 8.28 8.80 -18.00
C LYS A 301 7.67 8.48 -19.37
N LEU A 302 7.88 7.27 -19.86
CA LEU A 302 7.37 6.81 -21.16
C LEU A 302 6.46 5.61 -20.95
N CYS A 303 5.35 5.57 -21.67
CA CYS A 303 4.53 4.36 -21.68
C CYS A 303 5.28 3.25 -22.41
N LEU A 304 5.53 2.15 -21.71
CA LEU A 304 6.08 0.95 -22.32
C LEU A 304 4.98 0.32 -23.19
N THR A 305 5.29 -0.06 -24.43
CA THR A 305 4.32 -0.64 -25.40
C THR A 305 3.62 -1.89 -24.87
N LYS A 306 4.22 -2.60 -23.90
CA LYS A 306 3.60 -3.75 -23.23
C LYS A 306 2.56 -3.38 -22.15
N TRP A 307 2.45 -2.10 -21.78
CA TRP A 307 1.51 -1.51 -20.82
C TRP A 307 0.48 -0.60 -21.52
N TYR A 308 0.42 -0.66 -22.86
CA TYR A 308 -0.30 0.29 -23.72
C TYR A 308 -1.80 0.43 -23.41
N TYR A 309 -2.48 -0.65 -23.04
CA TYR A 309 -3.90 -0.59 -22.65
C TYR A 309 -4.14 0.17 -21.34
N THR A 310 -3.11 0.29 -20.50
CA THR A 310 -3.17 0.89 -19.18
C THR A 310 -2.71 2.36 -19.18
N CYS A 311 -1.90 2.76 -20.16
CA CYS A 311 -1.33 4.11 -20.25
C CYS A 311 -2.17 5.14 -21.03
N LYS A 312 -3.41 4.83 -21.43
CA LYS A 312 -4.21 5.72 -22.30
C LYS A 312 -4.60 7.08 -21.69
N SER A 313 -4.16 7.39 -20.47
CA SER A 313 -4.64 8.49 -19.62
C SER A 313 -3.67 9.69 -19.50
N ILE A 314 -2.99 10.10 -20.57
CA ILE A 314 -2.38 11.45 -20.60
C ILE A 314 -3.06 12.28 -21.70
N PRO A 315 -3.85 13.31 -21.34
CA PRO A 315 -4.32 14.35 -22.27
C PRO A 315 -3.17 15.14 -22.91
#